data_AF-A0A972PGB1-F1
#
_entry.id   AF-A0A972PGB1-F1
#
_cell.length_a   1.000
_cell.length_b   1.000
_cell.length_c   1.000
_cell.angle_alpha   90.00
_cell.angle_beta   90.00
_cell.angle_gamma   90.00
#
_symmetry.space_group_name_H-M   'P 1'
#
loop_
_entity.id
_entity.type
_entity.pdbx_description
1 polymer ?
#
loop_
_entity_poly.entity_id
_entity_poly.type
_entity_poly.pdbx_seq_one_letter_code
_entity_poly.pdbx_strand_id
1 'polypeptide(L)'
;MRWLKGVLLPALLLCAALGLLVLGFHLRPAPAPAQARDAPALAGRFLKTNRGALDLKRKPAFFFGPHVPLEFFEEIALLPPEKRPHLVALSGTKREIDSLLRRAGLRENYCTCSGASPTDTVPSLVWAKDGRVVCYTCSVALEEIREMKYPLLLAAAEIPNPPGPGGNNAIRAAESIDGAVVGPGEVFSFYEHVGIPSAGRGYLPARSLIETSEGPEWIEDIGGGICRTATVLQFAVEKAGLEG
;
A
#
# COMPACT_ATOMS: atom_id res chain seq x y z
N MET A 1 99.28 -17.25 32.09
CA MET A 1 99.28 -17.34 33.57
C MET A 1 97.88 -17.78 33.99
N ARG A 2 97.54 -19.08 34.05
CA ARG A 2 97.74 -20.05 35.16
C ARG A 2 97.17 -19.61 36.52
N TRP A 3 96.02 -20.23 36.89
CA TRP A 3 95.44 -20.52 38.22
C TRP A 3 94.95 -19.32 39.07
N LEU A 4 93.74 -19.33 39.66
CA LEU A 4 93.24 -20.29 40.66
C LEU A 4 91.71 -20.50 40.62
N LYS A 5 91.32 -21.73 40.94
CA LYS A 5 89.98 -22.21 41.31
C LYS A 5 89.74 -21.99 42.82
N GLY A 6 88.47 -21.81 43.22
CA GLY A 6 87.98 -22.12 44.58
C GLY A 6 86.46 -21.92 44.70
N VAL A 7 85.66 -23.01 44.72
CA VAL A 7 84.98 -23.67 45.88
C VAL A 7 83.67 -22.95 46.30
N LEU A 8 82.47 -23.46 45.93
CA LEU A 8 81.46 -24.23 46.75
C LEU A 8 81.08 -23.51 48.08
N LEU A 9 79.83 -23.35 48.56
CA LEU A 9 78.49 -23.97 48.40
C LEU A 9 77.41 -22.95 48.92
N PRO A 10 76.08 -23.23 49.05
CA PRO A 10 75.00 -22.31 48.71
C PRO A 10 74.33 -21.64 49.92
N ALA A 11 73.81 -20.43 49.74
CA ALA A 11 72.86 -19.84 50.69
C ALA A 11 71.43 -20.07 50.17
N LEU A 12 70.75 -21.05 50.75
CA LEU A 12 69.29 -21.12 50.76
C LEU A 12 68.76 -19.95 51.61
N LEU A 13 67.97 -19.07 51.00
CA LEU A 13 67.06 -18.13 51.67
C LEU A 13 65.84 -18.00 50.75
N LEU A 14 64.79 -18.79 50.99
CA LEU A 14 63.60 -18.46 51.76
C LEU A 14 62.88 -17.17 51.28
N CYS A 15 61.76 -17.39 50.61
CA CYS A 15 60.53 -16.58 50.58
C CYS A 15 60.63 -15.05 50.48
N ALA A 16 60.24 -14.51 49.32
CA ALA A 16 59.20 -13.48 49.25
C ALA A 16 58.64 -13.42 47.82
N ALA A 17 57.44 -13.96 47.61
CA ALA A 17 56.63 -13.66 46.44
C ALA A 17 56.19 -12.19 46.52
N LEU A 18 56.98 -11.28 45.94
CA LEU A 18 56.54 -9.92 45.67
C LEU A 18 55.61 -9.97 44.45
N GLY A 19 54.32 -10.08 44.72
CA GLY A 19 53.28 -9.77 43.76
C GLY A 19 53.46 -8.34 43.28
N LEU A 20 53.83 -8.17 42.01
CA LEU A 20 53.71 -6.89 41.33
C LEU A 20 52.22 -6.60 41.19
N LEU A 21 51.68 -5.81 42.11
CA LEU A 21 50.34 -5.24 41.98
C LEU A 21 50.45 -4.08 40.97
N VAL A 22 50.33 -4.41 39.68
CA VAL A 22 50.11 -3.39 38.65
C VAL A 22 48.68 -2.90 38.85
N LEU A 23 48.51 -1.76 39.52
CA LEU A 23 47.25 -1.01 39.51
C LEU A 23 47.02 -0.50 38.09
N GLY A 24 46.42 -1.36 37.26
CA GLY A 24 45.81 -0.94 36.01
C GLY A 24 44.60 -0.07 36.35
N PHE A 25 44.75 1.25 36.22
CA PHE A 25 43.60 2.16 36.16
C PHE A 25 42.86 1.90 34.85
N HIS A 26 42.00 0.89 34.83
CA HIS A 26 40.97 0.80 33.80
C HIS A 26 39.91 1.86 34.10
N LEU A 27 40.05 3.01 33.46
CA LEU A 27 38.92 3.91 33.26
C LEU A 27 37.86 3.14 32.47
N ARG A 28 36.86 2.59 33.17
CA ARG A 28 35.62 2.20 32.52
C ARG A 28 35.02 3.48 31.94
N PRO A 29 34.79 3.59 30.63
CA PRO A 29 34.01 4.70 30.12
C PRO A 29 32.68 4.69 30.87
N ALA A 30 32.27 5.85 31.36
CA ALA A 30 30.93 6.00 31.90
C ALA A 30 29.94 5.44 30.86
N PRO A 31 28.92 4.66 31.26
CA PRO A 31 27.87 4.29 30.32
C PRO A 31 27.39 5.58 29.67
N ALA A 32 27.40 5.62 28.33
CA ALA A 32 26.89 6.77 27.60
C ALA A 32 25.54 7.14 28.21
N PRO A 33 25.26 8.43 28.47
CA PRO A 33 23.98 8.83 29.05
C PRO A 33 22.90 8.15 28.22
N ALA A 34 22.05 7.37 28.88
CA ALA A 34 20.93 6.72 28.22
C ALA A 34 20.20 7.81 27.45
N GLN A 35 20.26 7.76 26.11
CA GLN A 35 19.57 8.71 25.26
C GLN A 35 18.14 8.75 25.79
N ALA A 36 17.69 9.94 26.21
CA ALA A 36 16.30 10.13 26.60
C ALA A 36 15.48 9.55 25.46
N ARG A 37 14.81 8.41 25.69
CA ARG A 37 14.08 7.72 24.63
C ARG A 37 13.06 8.72 24.14
N ASP A 38 13.26 9.22 22.92
CA ASP A 38 12.32 10.13 22.29
C ASP A 38 10.92 9.54 22.46
N ALA A 39 9.96 10.38 22.86
CA ALA A 39 8.59 9.91 23.04
C ALA A 39 8.13 9.15 21.78
N PRO A 40 7.38 8.04 21.90
CA PRO A 40 6.95 7.27 20.74
C PRO A 40 6.21 8.16 19.74
N ALA A 41 6.59 8.06 18.46
CA ALA A 41 5.93 8.78 17.39
C ALA A 41 4.50 8.26 17.16
N LEU A 42 4.26 6.96 17.41
CA LEU A 42 2.96 6.33 17.28
C LEU A 42 2.22 6.32 18.63
N ALA A 43 1.01 6.88 18.65
CA ALA A 43 0.10 6.86 19.80
C ALA A 43 -1.27 6.34 19.36
N GLY A 44 -1.59 5.08 19.70
CA GLY A 44 -2.74 4.38 19.15
C GLY A 44 -2.63 4.29 17.63
N ARG A 45 -3.64 4.79 16.90
CA ARG A 45 -3.65 4.83 15.41
C ARG A 45 -3.00 6.08 14.82
N PHE A 46 -2.56 7.03 15.63
CA PHE A 46 -2.06 8.32 15.17
C PHE A 46 -0.54 8.35 15.17
N LEU A 47 0.07 8.58 14.00
CA LEU A 47 1.51 8.72 13.83
C LEU A 47 1.90 10.20 13.79
N LYS A 48 2.70 10.66 14.74
CA LYS A 48 3.23 12.03 14.80
C LYS A 48 4.39 12.19 13.82
N THR A 49 4.30 13.18 12.95
CA THR A 49 5.33 13.50 11.95
C THR A 49 5.69 14.98 11.97
N ASN A 50 6.75 15.36 11.28
CA ASN A 50 7.14 16.76 11.07
C ASN A 50 6.13 17.55 10.23
N ARG A 51 5.15 16.89 9.61
CA ARG A 51 4.06 17.50 8.82
C ARG A 51 2.68 17.36 9.48
N GLY A 52 2.65 17.05 10.78
CA GLY A 52 1.42 16.83 11.55
C GLY A 52 1.14 15.36 11.82
N ALA A 53 0.02 15.08 12.51
CA ALA A 53 -0.38 13.72 12.83
C ALA A 53 -1.08 13.05 11.64
N LEU A 54 -0.67 11.83 11.33
CA LEU A 54 -1.30 10.96 10.33
C LEU A 54 -2.25 9.98 11.00
N ASP A 55 -3.42 9.76 10.42
CA ASP A 55 -4.40 8.78 10.89
C ASP A 55 -4.24 7.46 10.11
N LEU A 56 -3.58 6.48 10.75
CA LEU A 56 -3.25 5.20 10.13
C LEU A 56 -4.47 4.29 9.88
N LYS A 57 -5.68 4.69 10.31
CA LYS A 57 -6.92 4.01 9.91
C LYS A 57 -7.31 4.35 8.47
N ARG A 58 -6.99 5.56 8.01
CA ARG A 58 -7.39 6.03 6.67
C ARG A 58 -6.49 5.47 5.58
N LYS A 59 -5.18 5.52 5.80
CA LYS A 59 -4.16 4.96 4.91
C LYS A 59 -2.96 4.48 5.73
N PRO A 60 -2.30 3.40 5.33
CA PRO A 60 -1.07 2.97 5.99
C PRO A 60 0.07 3.96 5.80
N ALA A 61 1.12 3.81 6.61
CA ALA A 61 2.38 4.52 6.47
C ALA A 61 3.49 3.57 6.04
N PHE A 62 4.16 3.87 4.93
CA PHE A 62 5.31 3.15 4.42
C PHE A 62 6.60 3.83 4.89
N PHE A 63 7.36 3.11 5.71
CA PHE A 63 8.61 3.56 6.31
C PHE A 63 9.78 3.06 5.47
N PHE A 64 10.68 3.98 5.12
CA PHE A 64 11.77 3.69 4.21
C PHE A 64 13.04 4.49 4.52
N GLY A 65 14.15 4.03 3.93
CA GLY A 65 15.40 4.79 3.79
C GLY A 65 15.88 4.73 2.33
N PRO A 66 16.97 5.43 1.98
CA PRO A 66 17.44 5.53 0.59
C PRO A 66 17.97 4.20 0.02
N HIS A 67 18.25 3.21 0.87
CA HIS A 67 18.75 1.89 0.51
C HIS A 67 17.62 0.89 0.20
N VAL A 68 16.36 1.24 0.44
CA VAL A 68 15.22 0.37 0.11
C VAL A 68 15.17 0.15 -1.41
N PRO A 69 14.97 -1.09 -1.88
CA PRO A 69 14.90 -1.39 -3.31
C PRO A 69 13.83 -0.55 -4.04
N LEU A 70 14.14 -0.16 -5.28
CA LEU A 70 13.26 0.70 -6.09
C LEU A 70 11.87 0.07 -6.33
N GLU A 71 11.80 -1.26 -6.40
CA GLU A 71 10.58 -2.04 -6.62
C GLU A 71 9.44 -1.67 -5.66
N PHE A 72 9.73 -1.42 -4.38
CA PHE A 72 8.69 -1.01 -3.42
C PHE A 72 8.01 0.30 -3.83
N PHE A 73 8.77 1.24 -4.37
CA PHE A 73 8.26 2.54 -4.79
C PHE A 73 7.54 2.46 -6.14
N GLU A 74 7.99 1.57 -7.02
CA GLU A 74 7.33 1.28 -8.29
C GLU A 74 5.94 0.66 -8.06
N GLU A 75 5.82 -0.32 -7.15
CA GLU A 75 4.53 -0.89 -6.75
C GLU A 75 3.61 0.15 -6.11
N ILE A 76 4.15 1.02 -5.25
CA ILE A 76 3.39 2.16 -4.70
C ILE A 76 2.91 3.10 -5.82
N ALA A 77 3.73 3.35 -6.85
CA ALA A 77 3.36 4.22 -7.97
C ALA A 77 2.21 3.64 -8.81
N LEU A 78 2.09 2.30 -8.88
CA LEU A 78 0.98 1.60 -9.54
C LEU A 78 -0.35 1.69 -8.76
N LEU A 79 -0.32 2.07 -7.49
CA LEU A 79 -1.53 2.27 -6.71
C LEU A 79 -2.27 3.54 -7.15
N PRO A 80 -3.62 3.54 -7.12
CA PRO A 80 -4.39 4.77 -7.22
C PRO A 80 -3.94 5.80 -6.17
N PRO A 81 -3.84 7.11 -6.49
CA PRO A 81 -3.34 8.13 -5.56
C PRO A 81 -4.05 8.15 -4.19
N GLU A 82 -5.34 7.85 -4.17
CA GLU A 82 -6.16 7.75 -2.98
C GLU A 82 -5.85 6.52 -2.11
N LYS A 83 -5.18 5.48 -2.64
CA LYS A 83 -4.76 4.30 -1.89
C LYS A 83 -3.30 4.30 -1.48
N ARG A 84 -2.46 5.14 -2.11
CA ARG A 84 -1.02 5.20 -1.81
C ARG A 84 -0.75 5.46 -0.32
N PRO A 85 0.18 4.70 0.31
CA PRO A 85 0.55 4.90 1.70
C PRO A 85 1.19 6.28 1.92
N HIS A 86 1.14 6.77 3.16
CA HIS A 86 1.96 7.89 3.57
C HIS A 86 3.44 7.50 3.52
N LEU A 87 4.26 8.29 2.83
CA LEU A 87 5.70 8.06 2.75
C LEU A 87 6.41 8.67 3.97
N VAL A 88 7.07 7.82 4.76
CA VAL A 88 7.79 8.21 5.98
C VAL A 88 9.27 7.83 5.87
N ALA A 89 10.13 8.82 5.71
CA ALA A 89 11.58 8.60 5.65
C ALA A 89 12.16 8.52 7.07
N LEU A 90 12.91 7.45 7.37
CA LEU A 90 13.63 7.28 8.63
C LEU A 90 15.12 7.66 8.52
N SER A 91 15.67 7.70 7.31
CA SER A 91 17.06 8.09 7.04
C SER A 91 17.20 8.64 5.62
N GLY A 92 18.41 9.14 5.30
CA GLY A 92 18.74 9.71 4.00
C GLY A 92 18.58 11.22 3.93
N THR A 93 19.36 11.83 3.04
CA THR A 93 19.27 13.25 2.72
C THR A 93 18.09 13.52 1.81
N LYS A 94 17.61 14.77 1.80
CA LYS A 94 16.56 15.22 0.87
C LYS A 94 16.90 14.89 -0.58
N ARG A 95 18.15 15.07 -1.00
CA ARG A 95 18.59 14.79 -2.37
C ARG A 95 18.44 13.31 -2.74
N GLU A 96 18.83 12.41 -1.84
CA GLU A 96 18.73 10.96 -2.06
C GLU A 96 17.26 10.53 -2.14
N ILE A 97 16.43 10.97 -1.18
CA ILE A 97 15.00 10.64 -1.15
C ILE A 97 14.28 11.20 -2.37
N ASP A 98 14.49 12.48 -2.68
CA ASP A 98 13.85 13.10 -3.85
C ASP A 98 14.28 12.40 -5.15
N SER A 99 15.53 11.94 -5.25
CA SER A 99 16.02 11.19 -6.41
C SER A 99 15.38 9.80 -6.51
N LEU A 100 15.21 9.12 -5.38
CA LEU A 100 14.58 7.80 -5.30
C LEU A 100 13.10 7.87 -5.74
N LEU A 101 12.34 8.80 -5.16
CA LEU A 101 10.91 8.98 -5.49
C LEU A 101 10.71 9.37 -6.96
N ARG A 102 11.53 10.29 -7.49
CA ARG A 102 11.48 10.66 -8.91
C ARG A 102 11.73 9.49 -9.84
N ARG A 103 12.71 8.62 -9.53
CA ARG A 103 13.02 7.43 -10.34
C ARG A 103 11.85 6.44 -10.38
N ALA A 104 11.10 6.34 -9.28
CA ALA A 104 9.89 5.51 -9.20
C ALA A 104 8.63 6.18 -9.79
N GLY A 105 8.74 7.41 -10.33
CA GLY A 105 7.58 8.15 -10.85
C GLY A 105 6.66 8.75 -9.76
N LEU A 106 7.06 8.71 -8.49
CA LEU A 106 6.33 9.30 -7.38
C LEU A 106 6.60 10.80 -7.27
N ARG A 107 5.54 11.57 -7.07
CA ARG A 107 5.58 13.04 -6.90
C ARG A 107 5.02 13.49 -5.56
N GLU A 108 4.60 12.56 -4.71
CA GLU A 108 4.07 12.90 -3.39
C GLU A 108 5.14 13.46 -2.46
N ASN A 109 4.66 14.22 -1.48
CA ASN A 109 5.45 14.63 -0.34
C ASN A 109 5.69 13.44 0.60
N TYR A 110 6.87 13.40 1.20
CA TYR A 110 7.20 12.52 2.32
C TYR A 110 7.38 13.32 3.61
N CYS A 111 7.31 12.63 4.74
CA CYS A 111 7.51 13.18 6.08
C CYS A 111 8.54 12.36 6.86
N THR A 112 8.90 12.82 8.06
CA THR A 112 9.75 12.11 9.02
C THR A 112 9.02 11.97 10.34
N CYS A 113 9.34 10.94 11.13
CA CYS A 113 8.77 10.77 12.46
C CYS A 113 9.14 11.93 13.40
N SER A 114 8.17 12.35 14.20
CA SER A 114 8.40 13.22 15.36
C SER A 114 8.42 12.35 16.62
N GLY A 115 9.59 11.81 16.94
CA GLY A 115 9.79 10.88 18.05
C GLY A 115 10.32 9.52 17.60
N ALA A 116 10.34 8.55 18.52
CA ALA A 116 10.82 7.20 18.21
C ALA A 116 9.92 6.49 17.19
N SER A 117 10.52 5.97 16.13
CA SER A 117 9.82 5.22 15.08
C SER A 117 9.09 4.00 15.66
N PRO A 118 7.87 3.65 15.17
CA PRO A 118 7.17 2.43 15.57
C PRO A 118 7.77 1.14 14.99
N THR A 119 8.77 1.27 14.12
CA THR A 119 9.48 0.17 13.45
C THR A 119 10.98 0.45 13.50
N ASP A 120 11.76 -0.59 13.75
CA ASP A 120 13.23 -0.57 13.72
C ASP A 120 13.79 -1.08 12.38
N THR A 121 12.92 -1.57 11.49
CA THR A 121 13.26 -2.22 10.24
C THR A 121 12.60 -1.49 9.07
N VAL A 122 13.35 -1.27 7.99
CA VAL A 122 12.84 -0.77 6.72
C VAL A 122 13.23 -1.72 5.58
N PRO A 123 12.39 -1.87 4.54
CA PRO A 123 11.08 -1.26 4.38
C PRO A 123 10.02 -1.89 5.31
N SER A 124 9.07 -1.08 5.78
CA SER A 124 7.93 -1.59 6.54
C SER A 124 6.66 -0.78 6.33
N LEU A 125 5.52 -1.44 6.37
CA LEU A 125 4.19 -0.84 6.23
C LEU A 125 3.44 -0.94 7.56
N VAL A 126 3.08 0.19 8.16
CA VAL A 126 2.32 0.23 9.41
C VAL A 126 0.89 0.68 9.13
N TRP A 127 -0.08 -0.10 9.59
CA TRP A 127 -1.50 0.13 9.32
C TRP A 127 -2.35 -0.13 10.57
N ALA A 128 -3.30 0.76 10.89
CA ALA A 128 -4.37 0.47 11.83
C ALA A 128 -5.55 -0.26 11.15
N LYS A 129 -5.60 -1.60 11.24
CA LYS A 129 -6.69 -2.47 10.76
C LYS A 129 -7.45 -3.08 11.95
N ASP A 130 -8.78 -3.18 11.87
CA ASP A 130 -9.62 -3.89 12.87
C ASP A 130 -9.37 -3.51 14.34
N GLY A 131 -9.14 -2.21 14.58
CA GLY A 131 -8.88 -1.68 15.92
C GLY A 131 -7.47 -1.98 16.47
N ARG A 132 -6.58 -2.55 15.66
CA ARG A 132 -5.18 -2.85 16.02
C ARG A 132 -4.22 -2.20 15.04
N VAL A 133 -3.01 -1.89 15.51
CA VAL A 133 -1.92 -1.48 14.62
C VAL A 133 -1.07 -2.70 14.29
N VAL A 134 -0.89 -2.94 13.00
CA VAL A 134 -0.08 -4.02 12.44
C VAL A 134 1.12 -3.41 11.72
N CYS A 135 2.27 -4.07 11.80
CA CYS A 135 3.49 -3.70 11.08
C CYS A 135 3.92 -4.88 10.19
N TYR A 136 3.95 -4.67 8.89
CA TYR A 136 4.47 -5.61 7.90
C TYR A 136 5.88 -5.18 7.52
N THR A 137 6.82 -6.12 7.43
CA THR A 137 8.24 -5.81 7.19
C THR A 137 8.75 -6.52 5.93
N CYS A 138 9.69 -5.90 5.22
CA CYS A 138 10.39 -6.49 4.09
C CYS A 138 9.42 -7.02 3.02
N SER A 139 9.56 -8.29 2.63
CA SER A 139 8.71 -8.92 1.60
C SER A 139 7.23 -8.87 1.93
N VAL A 140 6.85 -9.00 3.21
CA VAL A 140 5.44 -8.96 3.63
C VAL A 140 4.84 -7.56 3.42
N ALA A 141 5.64 -6.51 3.59
CA ALA A 141 5.21 -5.15 3.27
C ALA A 141 4.95 -4.98 1.76
N LEU A 142 5.77 -5.61 0.91
CA LEU A 142 5.59 -5.59 -0.53
C LEU A 142 4.32 -6.31 -0.98
N GLU A 143 4.05 -7.49 -0.39
CA GLU A 143 2.82 -8.26 -0.61
C GLU A 143 1.58 -7.43 -0.27
N GLU A 144 1.55 -6.78 0.91
CA GLU A 144 0.43 -5.92 1.29
C GLU A 144 0.26 -4.72 0.35
N ILE A 145 1.36 -4.10 -0.12
CA ILE A 145 1.31 -3.01 -1.10
C ILE A 145 0.67 -3.50 -2.41
N ARG A 146 1.00 -4.71 -2.87
CA ARG A 146 0.41 -5.29 -4.09
C ARG A 146 -1.10 -5.54 -3.92
N GLU A 147 -1.51 -6.08 -2.78
CA GLU A 147 -2.92 -6.34 -2.48
C GLU A 147 -3.75 -5.05 -2.39
N MET A 148 -3.13 -3.95 -1.90
CA MET A 148 -3.80 -2.63 -1.83
C MET A 148 -4.26 -2.10 -3.18
N LYS A 149 -3.75 -2.62 -4.32
CA LYS A 149 -4.23 -2.26 -5.65
C LYS A 149 -5.72 -2.54 -5.80
N TYR A 150 -6.22 -3.60 -5.15
CA TYR A 150 -7.59 -4.07 -5.29
C TYR A 150 -8.53 -3.49 -4.22
N PRO A 151 -9.84 -3.36 -4.52
CA PRO A 151 -10.44 -3.40 -5.85
C PRO A 151 -10.02 -2.17 -6.66
N LEU A 152 -9.71 -2.35 -7.95
CA LEU A 152 -9.32 -1.26 -8.85
C LEU A 152 -10.50 -0.90 -9.76
N LEU A 153 -10.84 0.39 -9.86
CA LEU A 153 -11.75 0.86 -10.90
C LEU A 153 -11.00 0.82 -12.24
N LEU A 154 -11.39 -0.10 -13.12
CA LEU A 154 -10.75 -0.24 -14.42
C LEU A 154 -11.13 0.90 -15.37
N ALA A 155 -12.40 1.27 -15.41
CA ALA A 155 -12.91 2.39 -16.20
C ALA A 155 -14.30 2.83 -15.73
N ALA A 156 -14.71 4.01 -16.18
CA ALA A 156 -16.06 4.53 -16.00
C ALA A 156 -16.54 5.24 -17.28
N ALA A 157 -17.84 5.20 -17.50
CA ALA A 157 -18.50 5.92 -18.58
C ALA A 157 -19.85 6.46 -18.10
N GLU A 158 -20.30 7.52 -18.76
CA GLU A 158 -21.56 8.19 -18.45
C GLU A 158 -22.25 8.52 -19.78
N ILE A 159 -23.57 8.37 -19.81
CA ILE A 159 -24.41 8.82 -20.91
C ILE A 159 -25.65 9.52 -20.34
N PRO A 160 -26.29 10.46 -21.06
CA PRO A 160 -27.55 11.04 -20.62
C PRO A 160 -28.65 9.99 -20.47
N ASN A 161 -29.37 10.01 -19.34
CA ASN A 161 -30.58 9.21 -19.13
C ASN A 161 -31.79 10.12 -18.89
N PRO A 162 -32.58 10.45 -19.92
CA PRO A 162 -33.77 11.29 -19.78
C PRO A 162 -34.81 10.66 -18.83
N PRO A 163 -35.55 11.46 -18.05
CA PRO A 163 -36.61 10.95 -17.20
C PRO A 163 -37.76 10.36 -18.04
N GLY A 164 -38.49 9.41 -17.46
CA GLY A 164 -39.66 8.77 -18.07
C GLY A 164 -39.54 7.24 -18.13
N PRO A 165 -40.52 6.56 -18.76
CA PRO A 165 -40.60 5.08 -18.76
C PRO A 165 -39.31 4.41 -19.22
N GLY A 166 -38.72 4.86 -20.32
CA GLY A 166 -37.47 4.29 -20.83
C GLY A 166 -36.25 4.61 -19.97
N GLY A 167 -36.25 5.72 -19.24
CA GLY A 167 -35.18 6.05 -18.30
C GLY A 167 -35.24 5.19 -17.05
N ASN A 168 -36.46 4.93 -16.56
CA ASN A 168 -36.72 3.99 -15.46
C ASN A 168 -36.30 2.56 -15.85
N ASN A 169 -36.61 2.13 -17.08
CA ASN A 169 -36.17 0.83 -17.61
C ASN A 169 -34.64 0.71 -17.64
N ALA A 170 -33.93 1.76 -18.05
CA ALA A 170 -32.46 1.77 -18.06
C ALA A 170 -31.88 1.62 -16.64
N ILE A 171 -32.40 2.37 -15.67
CA ILE A 171 -32.01 2.24 -14.25
C ILE A 171 -32.21 0.80 -13.78
N ARG A 172 -33.36 0.21 -14.10
CA ARG A 172 -33.68 -1.17 -13.71
C ARG A 172 -32.79 -2.24 -14.33
N ALA A 173 -32.40 -2.04 -15.58
CA ALA A 173 -31.40 -2.88 -16.21
C ALA A 173 -30.03 -2.70 -15.56
N ALA A 174 -29.67 -1.48 -15.14
CA ALA A 174 -28.42 -1.23 -14.41
C ALA A 174 -28.42 -1.92 -13.04
N GLU A 175 -29.53 -1.87 -12.30
CA GLU A 175 -29.70 -2.59 -11.04
C GLU A 175 -29.57 -4.12 -11.22
N SER A 176 -30.05 -4.67 -12.34
CA SER A 176 -29.94 -6.12 -12.62
C SER A 176 -28.51 -6.60 -12.86
N ILE A 177 -27.59 -5.69 -13.23
CA ILE A 177 -26.18 -6.03 -13.48
C ILE A 177 -25.25 -5.55 -12.35
N ASP A 178 -25.78 -4.80 -11.38
CA ASP A 178 -24.98 -4.28 -10.28
C ASP A 178 -24.47 -5.41 -9.38
N GLY A 179 -23.19 -5.36 -9.03
CA GLY A 179 -22.52 -6.40 -8.26
C GLY A 179 -22.24 -7.70 -9.02
N ALA A 180 -22.45 -7.75 -10.34
CA ALA A 180 -22.06 -8.91 -11.15
C ALA A 180 -20.54 -9.18 -11.05
N VAL A 181 -20.17 -10.45 -10.88
CA VAL A 181 -18.77 -10.91 -10.81
C VAL A 181 -18.47 -11.69 -12.07
N VAL A 182 -17.40 -11.31 -12.77
CA VAL A 182 -16.92 -11.98 -13.98
C VAL A 182 -15.53 -12.54 -13.70
N GLY A 183 -15.41 -13.86 -13.72
CA GLY A 183 -14.15 -14.56 -13.53
C GLY A 183 -13.20 -14.43 -14.73
N PRO A 184 -11.91 -14.73 -14.56
CA PRO A 184 -10.97 -14.79 -15.67
C PRO A 184 -11.42 -15.77 -16.75
N GLY A 185 -11.57 -15.29 -17.99
CA GLY A 185 -12.01 -16.10 -19.13
C GLY A 185 -13.53 -16.33 -19.23
N GLU A 186 -14.32 -15.81 -18.29
CA GLU A 186 -15.78 -15.85 -18.37
C GLU A 186 -16.31 -14.75 -19.29
N VAL A 187 -17.44 -15.04 -19.93
CA VAL A 187 -18.16 -14.07 -20.78
C VAL A 187 -19.30 -13.47 -19.98
N PHE A 188 -19.34 -12.14 -19.92
CA PHE A 188 -20.49 -11.42 -19.38
C PHE A 188 -21.57 -11.25 -20.46
N SER A 189 -22.77 -11.78 -20.22
CA SER A 189 -23.92 -11.55 -21.09
C SER A 189 -24.90 -10.58 -20.43
N PHE A 190 -25.04 -9.39 -21.02
CA PHE A 190 -25.98 -8.37 -20.54
C PHE A 190 -27.41 -8.90 -20.47
N TYR A 191 -27.88 -9.59 -21.51
CA TYR A 191 -29.24 -10.11 -21.57
C TYR A 191 -29.47 -11.30 -20.65
N GLU A 192 -28.46 -12.10 -20.32
CA GLU A 192 -28.63 -13.15 -19.30
C GLU A 192 -28.83 -12.57 -17.90
N HIS A 193 -28.12 -11.49 -17.56
CA HIS A 193 -28.27 -10.81 -16.28
C HIS A 193 -29.57 -10.00 -16.20
N VAL A 194 -29.88 -9.22 -17.25
CA VAL A 194 -31.09 -8.40 -17.31
C VAL A 194 -32.33 -9.26 -17.51
N GLY A 195 -32.24 -10.36 -18.24
CA GLY A 195 -33.35 -11.23 -18.63
C GLY A 195 -34.38 -10.54 -19.54
N ILE A 196 -35.43 -11.27 -19.92
CA ILE A 196 -36.52 -10.74 -20.76
C ILE A 196 -37.32 -9.68 -19.99
N PRO A 197 -37.41 -8.42 -20.49
CA PRO A 197 -38.23 -7.39 -19.86
C PRO A 197 -39.71 -7.77 -19.85
N SER A 198 -40.40 -7.50 -18.74
CA SER A 198 -41.85 -7.70 -18.64
C SER A 198 -42.46 -6.77 -17.60
N ALA A 199 -43.78 -6.52 -17.72
CA ALA A 199 -44.52 -5.72 -16.75
C ALA A 199 -44.49 -6.35 -15.35
N GLY A 200 -44.57 -7.68 -15.25
CA GLY A 200 -44.47 -8.40 -13.97
C GLY A 200 -43.09 -8.29 -13.33
N ARG A 201 -42.04 -8.16 -14.15
CA ARG A 201 -40.72 -7.82 -13.64
C ARG A 201 -40.60 -6.35 -13.29
N GLY A 202 -41.54 -5.48 -13.68
CA GLY A 202 -41.66 -4.03 -13.39
C GLY A 202 -41.11 -3.10 -14.49
N TYR A 203 -40.88 -3.63 -15.69
CA TYR A 203 -40.52 -2.82 -16.86
C TYR A 203 -41.75 -2.11 -17.42
N LEU A 204 -41.54 -0.92 -17.96
CA LEU A 204 -42.59 -0.06 -18.50
C LEU A 204 -42.57 -0.07 -20.04
N PRO A 205 -43.71 0.16 -20.71
CA PRO A 205 -43.75 0.43 -22.14
C PRO A 205 -42.95 1.69 -22.48
N ALA A 206 -42.07 1.59 -23.47
CA ALA A 206 -41.24 2.69 -23.95
C ALA A 206 -40.80 2.44 -25.38
N ARG A 207 -40.16 3.43 -26.02
CA ARG A 207 -39.64 3.28 -27.38
C ARG A 207 -38.46 2.32 -27.41
N SER A 208 -38.56 1.29 -28.26
CA SER A 208 -37.47 0.39 -28.65
C SER A 208 -37.13 0.62 -30.13
N LEU A 209 -35.85 0.48 -30.46
CA LEU A 209 -35.37 0.47 -31.83
C LEU A 209 -35.23 -0.98 -32.27
N ILE A 210 -35.90 -1.37 -33.34
CA ILE A 210 -35.78 -2.69 -33.95
C ILE A 210 -35.20 -2.55 -35.35
N GLU A 211 -34.47 -3.57 -35.81
CA GLU A 211 -34.01 -3.64 -37.19
C GLU A 211 -35.08 -4.32 -38.05
N THR A 212 -35.52 -3.66 -39.14
CA THR A 212 -36.43 -4.23 -40.13
C THR A 212 -35.72 -4.39 -41.48
N SER A 213 -36.37 -5.01 -42.47
CA SER A 213 -35.84 -5.09 -43.83
C SER A 213 -35.68 -3.73 -44.51
N GLU A 214 -36.33 -2.69 -43.99
CA GLU A 214 -36.30 -1.32 -44.51
C GLU A 214 -35.36 -0.40 -43.69
N GLY A 215 -34.82 -0.91 -42.57
CA GLY A 215 -33.88 -0.23 -41.69
C GLY A 215 -34.37 -0.17 -40.22
N PRO A 216 -33.73 0.64 -39.37
CA PRO A 216 -34.09 0.73 -37.96
C PRO A 216 -35.41 1.51 -37.75
N GLU A 217 -36.38 0.87 -37.11
CA GLU A 217 -37.70 1.44 -36.83
C GLU A 217 -37.97 1.53 -35.33
N TRP A 218 -38.71 2.58 -34.94
CA TRP A 218 -39.10 2.78 -33.55
C TRP A 218 -40.48 2.19 -33.28
N ILE A 219 -40.54 1.26 -32.33
CA ILE A 219 -41.78 0.65 -31.85
C ILE A 219 -41.98 0.92 -30.36
N GLU A 220 -43.21 0.76 -29.89
CA GLU A 220 -43.49 0.68 -28.46
C GLU A 220 -43.31 -0.75 -27.97
N ASP A 221 -42.51 -0.95 -26.94
CA ASP A 221 -42.17 -2.27 -26.41
C ASP A 221 -41.92 -2.19 -24.89
N ILE A 222 -42.16 -3.30 -24.18
CA ILE A 222 -41.90 -3.36 -22.74
C ILE A 222 -40.39 -3.47 -22.54
N GLY A 223 -39.83 -2.54 -21.76
CA GLY A 223 -38.38 -2.49 -21.56
C GLY A 223 -37.65 -1.64 -22.60
N GLY A 224 -38.35 -0.91 -23.46
CA GLY A 224 -37.71 0.09 -24.31
C GLY A 224 -36.79 1.02 -23.49
N GLY A 225 -35.58 1.26 -24.00
CA GLY A 225 -34.57 2.05 -23.32
C GLY A 225 -33.51 1.29 -22.51
N ILE A 226 -33.63 -0.03 -22.31
CA ILE A 226 -32.56 -0.82 -21.62
C ILE A 226 -31.21 -0.79 -22.36
N CYS A 227 -31.23 -0.54 -23.67
CA CYS A 227 -30.02 -0.43 -24.49
C CYS A 227 -29.07 0.68 -24.00
N ARG A 228 -29.58 1.73 -23.35
CA ARG A 228 -28.74 2.77 -22.72
C ARG A 228 -27.76 2.16 -21.72
N THR A 229 -28.22 1.23 -20.90
CA THR A 229 -27.37 0.55 -19.91
C THR A 229 -26.31 -0.31 -20.60
N ALA A 230 -26.69 -1.04 -21.65
CA ALA A 230 -25.74 -1.81 -22.45
C ALA A 230 -24.69 -0.90 -23.12
N THR A 231 -25.11 0.24 -23.69
CA THR A 231 -24.21 1.21 -24.34
C THR A 231 -23.21 1.82 -23.35
N VAL A 232 -23.65 2.25 -22.17
CA VAL A 232 -22.72 2.84 -21.19
C VAL A 232 -21.78 1.80 -20.60
N LEU A 233 -22.25 0.55 -20.41
CA LEU A 233 -21.40 -0.57 -20.01
C LEU A 233 -20.32 -0.82 -21.07
N GLN A 234 -20.70 -0.88 -22.35
CA GLN A 234 -19.77 -1.06 -23.46
C GLN A 234 -18.70 0.03 -23.50
N PHE A 235 -19.08 1.30 -23.31
CA PHE A 235 -18.11 2.39 -23.25
C PHE A 235 -17.13 2.27 -22.07
N ALA A 236 -17.57 1.71 -20.94
CA ALA A 236 -16.66 1.45 -19.82
C ALA A 236 -15.72 0.28 -20.15
N VAL A 237 -16.22 -0.81 -20.74
CA VAL A 237 -15.45 -1.98 -21.18
C VAL A 237 -14.35 -1.57 -22.19
N GLU A 238 -14.71 -0.80 -23.21
CA GLU A 238 -13.78 -0.30 -24.22
C GLU A 238 -12.68 0.59 -23.60
N LYS A 239 -13.06 1.50 -22.70
CA LYS A 239 -12.10 2.36 -21.97
C LYS A 239 -11.18 1.56 -21.04
N ALA A 240 -11.65 0.43 -20.53
CA ALA A 240 -10.82 -0.48 -19.74
C ALA A 240 -9.84 -1.30 -20.60
N GLY A 241 -9.94 -1.22 -21.93
CA GLY A 241 -9.13 -2.02 -22.85
C GLY A 241 -9.51 -3.51 -22.82
N LEU A 242 -10.74 -3.83 -22.42
CA LEU A 242 -11.28 -5.17 -22.44
C LEU A 242 -11.96 -5.45 -23.80
N GLU A 243 -11.97 -6.72 -24.20
CA GLU A 243 -12.69 -7.16 -25.40
C GLU A 243 -14.21 -7.17 -25.12
N GLY A 244 -15.01 -6.74 -26.11
CA GLY A 244 -16.47 -6.72 -26.06
C GLY A 244 -17.10 -7.55 -27.16
#